data_AF-A0A9D6ES33-F1
#
_entry.id   AF-A0A9D6ES33-F1
#
_cell.length_a   1.000
_cell.length_b   1.000
_cell.length_c   1.000
_cell.angle_alpha   90.00
_cell.angle_beta   90.00
_cell.angle_gamma   90.00
#
_symmetry.space_group_name_H-M   'P 1'
#
loop_
_entity.id
_entity.type
_entity.pdbx_description
1 polymer ?
#
loop_
_entity_poly.entity_id
_entity_poly.type
_entity_poly.pdbx_seq_one_letter_code
_entity_poly.pdbx_strand_id
1 'polypeptide(L)' 'MNRIKQNYYLQCVVCHKKTSEKETVSTCLKCGGPLDVIYDYKKLKNSLNEYLLRNAPPKTAKYLDKTKA' A
#
# COMPACT_ATOMS: atom_id res chain seq x y z
N MET A 1 18.98 5.36 5.81
CA MET A 1 18.08 4.24 5.45
C MET A 1 16.63 4.73 5.47
N ASN A 2 16.06 5.01 4.29
CA ASN A 2 14.69 5.51 4.16
C ASN A 2 13.67 4.44 4.58
N ARG A 3 13.09 4.57 5.77
CA ARG A 3 11.91 3.80 6.15
C ARG A 3 10.70 4.37 5.41
N ILE A 4 10.34 3.77 4.28
CA ILE A 4 9.00 3.97 3.69
C ILE A 4 8.01 3.46 4.75
N LYS A 5 7.31 4.38 5.41
CA LYS A 5 6.21 4.03 6.33
C LYS A 5 5.13 3.34 5.49
N GLN A 6 4.90 2.05 5.73
CA GLN A 6 3.79 1.36 5.07
C GLN A 6 2.47 1.93 5.60
N ASN A 7 1.68 2.49 4.69
CA ASN A 7 0.37 3.07 4.96
C ASN A 7 -0.77 2.05 4.78
N TYR A 8 -0.45 0.77 4.84
CA TYR A 8 -1.39 -0.34 4.71
C TYR A 8 -0.92 -1.52 5.56
N TYR A 9 -1.78 -2.51 5.70
CA TYR A 9 -1.46 -3.83 6.28
C TYR A 9 -2.29 -4.91 5.58
N LEU A 10 -1.86 -6.17 5.67
CA LEU A 10 -2.65 -7.28 5.14
C LEU A 10 -3.61 -7.78 6.22
N GLN A 11 -4.85 -8.07 5.83
CA GLN A 11 -5.86 -8.65 6.72
C GLN A 11 -6.56 -9.80 6.03
N CYS A 12 -6.72 -10.92 6.74
CA CYS A 12 -7.50 -12.03 6.22
C CYS A 12 -8.98 -11.64 6.08
N VAL A 13 -9.56 -11.92 4.92
CA VAL A 13 -10.99 -11.66 4.66
C VAL A 13 -11.89 -12.55 5.53
N VAL A 14 -11.42 -13.77 5.85
CA VAL A 14 -12.19 -14.77 6.59
C VAL A 14 -12.07 -14.59 8.10
N CYS A 15 -10.84 -14.64 8.64
CA CYS A 15 -10.62 -14.62 10.10
C CYS A 15 -10.18 -13.27 10.65
N HIS A 16 -10.07 -12.24 9.79
CA HIS A 16 -9.69 -10.87 10.15
C HIS A 16 -8.34 -10.71 10.86
N LYS A 17 -7.50 -11.77 10.86
CA LYS A 17 -6.14 -11.68 11.38
C LYS A 17 -5.32 -10.71 10.53
N LYS A 18 -4.65 -9.77 11.20
CA LYS A 18 -3.69 -8.86 10.58
C LYS A 18 -2.35 -9.58 10.41
N THR A 19 -1.71 -9.32 9.28
CA THR A 19 -0.47 -10.00 8.87
C THR A 19 0.46 -9.01 8.18
N SER A 20 1.75 -9.31 8.18
CA SER A 20 2.78 -8.55 7.49
C SER A 20 3.15 -9.25 6.19
N GLU A 21 3.47 -8.48 5.14
CA GLU A 21 3.99 -9.02 3.88
C GLU A 21 5.29 -9.82 4.06
N LYS A 22 6.04 -9.55 5.14
CA LYS A 22 7.24 -10.32 5.49
C LYS A 22 6.94 -11.76 5.88
N GLU A 23 5.71 -12.05 6.29
CA GLU A 23 5.27 -13.37 6.73
C GLU A 23 4.53 -14.12 5.63
N THR A 24 3.63 -13.44 4.92
CA THR A 24 2.83 -13.98 3.82
C THR A 24 2.20 -12.83 3.03
N VAL A 25 1.92 -13.07 1.75
CA VAL A 25 1.41 -12.03 0.83
C VAL A 25 0.02 -12.36 0.29
N SER A 26 -0.34 -13.63 0.18
CA SER A 26 -1.56 -14.08 -0.51
C SER A 26 -2.53 -14.86 0.39
N THR A 27 -2.02 -15.71 1.28
CA THR A 27 -2.84 -16.63 2.08
C THR A 27 -2.60 -16.47 3.57
N CYS A 28 -3.67 -16.57 4.36
CA CYS A 28 -3.61 -16.46 5.80
C CYS A 28 -3.04 -17.74 6.43
N LEU A 29 -1.92 -17.61 7.14
CA LEU A 29 -1.27 -18.74 7.84
C LEU A 29 -2.12 -19.36 8.96
N LYS A 30 -3.20 -18.71 9.40
CA LYS A 30 -4.11 -19.23 10.45
C LYS A 30 -5.24 -20.08 9.89
N CYS A 31 -5.79 -19.74 8.73
CA CYS A 31 -7.04 -20.33 8.23
C CYS A 31 -7.04 -20.69 6.74
N GLY A 32 -5.94 -20.43 6.02
CA GLY A 32 -5.83 -20.67 4.58
C GLY A 32 -6.59 -19.66 3.70
N GLY A 33 -7.44 -18.81 4.28
CA GLY A 33 -8.24 -17.82 3.53
C GLY A 33 -7.39 -16.71 2.88
N PRO A 34 -7.95 -16.00 1.88
CA PRO A 34 -7.24 -14.92 1.19
C PRO A 34 -6.95 -13.72 2.11
N LEU A 35 -5.87 -13.03 1.80
CA LEU A 35 -5.51 -11.74 2.40
C LEU A 35 -5.96 -10.59 1.50
N ASP A 36 -6.40 -9.50 2.13
CA ASP A 36 -6.75 -8.24 1.50
C ASP A 36 -5.83 -7.12 2.01
N VAL A 37 -5.65 -6.08 1.20
CA VAL A 37 -4.79 -4.91 1.48
C VAL A 37 -5.64 -3.81 2.12
N ILE A 38 -5.43 -3.56 3.41
CA ILE A 38 -6.18 -2.55 4.14
C ILE A 38 -5.34 -1.29 4.30
N TYR A 39 -5.76 -0.21 3.65
CA TYR A 39 -5.11 1.11 3.74
C TYR A 39 -5.49 1.86 5.03
N ASP A 40 -4.49 2.46 5.68
CA ASP A 40 -4.68 3.41 6.77
C ASP A 40 -4.84 4.83 6.20
N TYR A 41 -6.06 5.17 5.79
CA TYR A 41 -6.36 6.49 5.23
C TYR A 41 -6.13 7.64 6.21
N LYS A 42 -6.20 7.37 7.53
CA LYS A 42 -5.91 8.39 8.54
C LYS A 42 -4.43 8.75 8.50
N LYS A 43 -3.53 7.75 8.41
CA LYS A 43 -2.10 8.00 8.21
C LYS A 43 -1.81 8.63 6.85
N LEU A 44 -2.45 8.15 5.78
CA LEU A 44 -2.27 8.72 4.44
C LEU A 44 -2.57 10.20 4.43
N LYS A 45 -3.73 10.62 4.97
CA LYS A 45 -4.15 12.03 5.01
C LYS A 45 -3.07 12.95 5.58
N ASN A 46 -2.39 12.53 6.65
CA ASN A 46 -1.33 13.32 7.29
C ASN A 46 -0.03 13.41 6.46
N SER A 47 0.14 12.51 5.48
CA SER A 47 1.32 12.48 4.61
C SER A 47 1.10 13.15 3.25
N LEU A 48 -0.14 13.52 2.91
CA LEU A 48 -0.46 14.14 1.63
C LEU A 48 -0.16 15.64 1.65
N ASN A 49 0.54 16.11 0.63
CA ASN A 49 0.66 17.54 0.37
C ASN A 49 -0.43 17.94 -0.63
N GLU A 50 -1.56 18.45 -0.12
CA GLU A 50 -2.71 18.83 -0.94
C GLU A 50 -2.37 19.87 -2.01
N TYR A 51 -1.50 20.83 -1.69
CA TYR A 51 -1.07 21.86 -2.63
C TYR A 51 -0.39 21.23 -3.86
N LEU A 52 0.52 20.28 -3.64
CA LEU A 52 1.19 19.58 -4.74
C LEU A 52 0.20 18.76 -5.56
N LEU A 53 -0.77 18.09 -4.92
CA LEU A 53 -1.75 17.27 -5.63
C LEU A 53 -2.68 18.10 -6.51
N ARG A 54 -3.11 19.28 -6.04
CA ARG A 54 -4.00 20.18 -6.78
C ARG A 54 -3.30 20.86 -7.95
N ASN A 55 -2.04 21.23 -7.78
CA ASN A 55 -1.29 22.04 -8.74
C ASN A 55 -0.33 21.24 -9.61
N ALA A 56 -0.24 19.92 -9.43
CA ALA A 56 0.57 19.07 -10.28
C ALA A 56 -0.02 19.08 -11.70
N PRO A 57 0.77 19.46 -12.73
CA PRO A 57 0.30 19.37 -14.09
C PRO A 57 0.08 17.88 -14.46
N PRO A 58 -0.88 17.56 -15.33
CA PRO A 58 -1.06 16.20 -15.83
C PRO A 58 0.24 15.73 -16.48
N LYS A 59 0.90 14.76 -15.86
CA LYS A 59 2.14 14.16 -16.38
C LYS A 59 1.91 12.68 -16.63
N THR A 60 2.08 12.26 -17.87
CA THR A 60 2.14 10.84 -18.25
C THR A 60 3.43 10.17 -17.78
N ALA A 61 4.39 10.93 -17.24
CA ALA A 61 5.68 10.45 -16.71
C ALA A 61 5.54 9.25 -15.77
N LYS A 62 4.45 9.17 -14.98
CA LYS A 62 4.13 8.01 -14.12
C LYS A 62 4.13 6.66 -14.87
N TYR A 63 3.83 6.68 -16.16
CA TYR A 63 3.71 5.49 -17.01
C TYR A 63 4.89 5.32 -17.98
N LEU A 64 5.81 6.28 -18.05
CA LEU A 64 6.94 6.28 -18.99
C LEU A 64 8.23 5.67 -18.41
N ASP A 65 8.26 5.38 -17.10
CA ASP A 65 9.39 4.70 -16.43
C ASP A 65 9.44 3.19 -16.73
N LYS A 66 9.48 2.81 -18.02
CA LYS A 66 9.75 1.44 -18.49
C LYS A 66 11.05 1.32 -19.28
N THR A 67 11.93 2.31 -19.25
CA THR A 67 13.23 2.25 -19.94
C THR A 67 14.39 2.31 -18.94
N LYS A 68 14.65 1.17 -18.29
CA LYS A 68 16.01 0.76 -17.96
C LYS A 68 16.13 -0.73 -18.31
N ALA A 69 16.41 -0.97 -19.58
CA ALA A 69 17.10 -2.18 -20.03
C ALA A 69 18.61 -1.98 -19.79
#